data_AF-A0A2P6TR64-F1
#
_entry.id   AF-A0A2P6TR64-F1
#
_cell.length_a   1.000
_cell.length_b   1.000
_cell.length_c   1.000
_cell.angle_alpha   90.00
_cell.angle_beta   90.00
_cell.angle_gamma   90.00
#
_symmetry.space_group_name_H-M   'P 1'
#
loop_
_entity.id
_entity.type
_entity.pdbx_description
1 polymer ?
#
loop_
_entity_poly.entity_id
_entity_poly.type
_entity_poly.pdbx_seq_one_letter_code
_entity_poly.pdbx_strand_id
1 'polypeptide(L)'
;MSDSRDLEFLLERAERARQLLSQDSHRGDADVQHFVAEMDALADLHGLFLNDDCTEPRQGLTEQQKQQLKKCSKCSAVAYCSRECQVRHWQEGGHKAECSRLAAERRK
;
A
#
# COMPACT_ATOMS: atom_id res chain seq x y z
N MET A 1 6.55 16.18 -4.25
CA MET A 1 6.66 16.92 -5.54
C MET A 1 6.90 15.99 -6.74
N SER A 2 7.42 14.78 -6.54
CA SER A 2 7.46 13.75 -7.61
C SER A 2 6.11 13.02 -7.75
N ASP A 3 5.44 12.78 -6.63
CA ASP A 3 4.23 11.93 -6.56
C ASP A 3 3.00 12.51 -7.29
N SER A 4 2.90 13.85 -7.37
CA SER A 4 1.81 14.53 -8.08
C SER A 4 1.86 14.32 -9.60
N ARG A 5 3.07 14.22 -10.16
CA ARG A 5 3.27 14.03 -11.61
C ARG A 5 3.05 12.59 -12.03
N ASP A 6 3.33 11.64 -11.14
CA ASP A 6 3.09 10.22 -11.38
C ASP A 6 1.58 9.91 -11.39
N LEU A 7 0.79 10.54 -10.51
CA LEU A 7 -0.68 10.40 -10.53
C LEU A 7 -1.30 11.05 -11.77
N GLU A 8 -0.87 12.25 -12.13
CA GLU A 8 -1.34 12.96 -13.33
C GLU A 8 -1.08 12.14 -14.60
N PHE A 9 0.10 11.54 -14.71
CA PHE A 9 0.48 10.66 -15.81
C PHE A 9 -0.41 9.40 -15.91
N LEU A 10 -0.75 8.79 -14.78
CA LEU A 10 -1.61 7.60 -14.75
C LEU A 10 -3.06 7.93 -15.16
N LEU A 11 -3.59 9.04 -14.68
CA LEU A 11 -4.93 9.51 -15.02
C LEU A 11 -5.05 9.85 -16.52
N GLU A 12 -4.04 10.52 -17.08
CA GLU A 12 -4.00 10.84 -18.51
C GLU A 12 -3.99 9.57 -19.38
N ARG A 13 -3.29 8.52 -18.93
CA ARG A 13 -3.24 7.22 -19.62
C ARG A 13 -4.57 6.48 -19.57
N ALA A 14 -5.24 6.49 -18.42
CA ALA A 14 -6.58 5.93 -18.27
C ALA A 14 -7.59 6.66 -19.17
N GLU A 15 -7.49 7.98 -19.28
CA GLU A 15 -8.38 8.78 -20.13
C GLU A 15 -8.20 8.49 -21.62
N ARG A 16 -6.96 8.38 -22.11
CA ARG A 16 -6.68 7.97 -23.49
C ARG A 16 -7.23 6.59 -23.80
N ALA A 17 -7.14 5.64 -22.88
CA ALA A 17 -7.70 4.31 -23.07
C ALA A 17 -9.24 4.31 -23.08
N ARG A 18 -9.90 5.13 -22.27
CA ARG A 18 -11.35 5.37 -22.36
C ARG A 18 -11.77 5.96 -23.71
N GLN A 19 -10.97 6.86 -24.28
CA GLN A 19 -11.21 7.40 -25.62
C GLN A 19 -11.05 6.34 -26.72
N LEU A 20 -10.17 5.35 -26.55
CA LEU A 20 -10.09 4.23 -27.48
C LEU A 20 -11.35 3.35 -27.41
N LEU A 21 -11.87 3.06 -26.22
CA LEU A 21 -13.10 2.27 -26.06
C LEU A 21 -14.35 2.92 -26.69
N SER A 22 -14.35 4.24 -26.93
CA SER A 22 -15.46 4.93 -27.59
C SER A 22 -15.41 4.86 -29.13
N GLN A 23 -14.28 4.44 -29.71
CA GLN A 23 -14.11 4.24 -31.14
C GLN A 23 -14.67 2.88 -31.59
N ASP A 24 -15.29 2.83 -32.77
CA ASP A 24 -15.95 1.62 -33.27
C ASP A 24 -15.00 0.43 -33.50
N SER A 25 -13.72 0.69 -33.75
CA SER A 25 -12.70 -0.36 -33.93
C SER A 25 -12.37 -1.13 -32.66
N HIS A 26 -12.62 -0.54 -31.48
CA HIS A 26 -12.23 -1.09 -30.18
C HIS A 26 -13.43 -1.15 -29.22
N ARG A 27 -14.66 -0.98 -29.74
CA ARG A 27 -15.90 -0.96 -28.97
C ARG A 27 -16.12 -2.33 -28.33
N GLY A 28 -15.97 -2.39 -27.00
CA GLY A 28 -16.14 -3.62 -26.24
C GLY A 28 -14.91 -4.54 -26.23
N ASP A 29 -13.74 -4.03 -26.63
CA ASP A 29 -12.47 -4.76 -26.55
C ASP A 29 -12.11 -5.04 -25.08
N ALA A 30 -12.02 -6.33 -24.73
CA ALA A 30 -11.75 -6.78 -23.36
C ALA A 30 -10.35 -6.39 -22.88
N ASP A 31 -9.36 -6.33 -23.77
CA ASP A 31 -7.98 -6.00 -23.40
C ASP A 31 -7.88 -4.52 -23.02
N VAL A 32 -8.54 -3.65 -23.78
CA VAL A 32 -8.59 -2.21 -23.48
C VAL A 32 -9.44 -1.94 -22.22
N GLN A 33 -10.53 -2.69 -22.01
CA GLN A 33 -11.31 -2.61 -20.77
C GLN A 33 -10.50 -3.03 -19.54
N HIS A 34 -9.75 -4.12 -19.65
CA HIS A 34 -8.91 -4.61 -18.55
C HIS A 34 -7.82 -3.59 -18.21
N PHE A 35 -7.16 -3.03 -19.22
CA PHE A 35 -6.16 -1.98 -19.04
C PHE A 35 -6.72 -0.75 -18.31
N VAL A 36 -7.92 -0.27 -18.69
CA VAL A 36 -8.58 0.86 -18.01
C VAL A 36 -8.86 0.51 -16.55
N ALA A 37 -9.39 -0.68 -16.28
CA ALA A 37 -9.70 -1.13 -14.92
C ALA A 37 -8.44 -1.21 -14.03
N GLU A 38 -7.32 -1.70 -14.57
CA GLU A 38 -6.04 -1.73 -13.84
C GLU A 38 -5.50 -0.32 -13.55
N MET A 39 -5.60 0.61 -14.51
CA MET A 39 -5.13 1.98 -14.33
C MET A 39 -6.01 2.77 -13.34
N ASP A 40 -7.33 2.58 -13.39
CA ASP A 40 -8.24 3.18 -12.42
C ASP A 40 -7.98 2.61 -11.01
N ALA A 41 -7.77 1.28 -10.88
CA ALA A 41 -7.42 0.67 -9.59
C ALA A 41 -6.07 1.18 -9.03
N LEU A 42 -5.09 1.44 -9.89
CA LEU A 42 -3.80 2.01 -9.47
C LEU A 42 -3.95 3.47 -9.03
N ALA A 43 -4.76 4.26 -9.75
CA ALA A 43 -5.08 5.63 -9.36
C ALA A 43 -5.83 5.68 -8.02
N ASP A 44 -6.76 4.77 -7.78
CA ASP A 44 -7.48 4.62 -6.50
C ASP A 44 -6.51 4.28 -5.35
N LEU A 45 -5.59 3.34 -5.58
CA LEU A 45 -4.53 3.01 -4.62
C LEU A 45 -3.65 4.23 -4.32
N HIS A 46 -3.22 4.97 -5.33
CA HIS A 46 -2.50 6.23 -5.13
C HIS A 46 -3.33 7.25 -4.35
N GLY A 47 -4.63 7.35 -4.61
CA GLY A 47 -5.54 8.21 -3.85
C GLY A 47 -5.59 7.85 -2.36
N LEU A 48 -5.82 6.58 -2.03
CA LEU A 48 -5.89 6.10 -0.64
C LEU A 48 -4.58 6.32 0.13
N PHE A 49 -3.44 6.12 -0.54
CA PHE A 49 -2.14 6.22 0.12
C PHE A 49 -1.57 7.64 0.12
N LEU A 50 -1.88 8.49 -0.86
CA LEU A 50 -1.21 9.77 -1.09
C LEU A 50 -2.14 10.99 -1.10
N ASN A 51 -3.41 10.85 -1.49
CA ASN A 51 -4.39 11.95 -1.41
C ASN A 51 -5.07 11.90 -0.04
N ASP A 52 -4.30 12.40 0.91
CA ASP A 52 -4.62 12.52 2.31
C ASP A 52 -5.44 13.80 2.53
N ASP A 53 -6.77 13.71 2.55
CA ASP A 53 -7.64 14.77 3.13
C ASP A 53 -7.49 14.83 4.68
N CYS A 54 -6.38 14.35 5.22
CA CYS A 54 -6.05 14.52 6.62
C CYS A 54 -5.44 15.91 6.78
N THR A 55 -6.10 16.75 7.57
CA THR A 55 -5.66 18.10 7.91
C THR A 55 -4.31 18.12 8.65
N GLU A 56 -3.86 16.97 9.13
CA GLU A 56 -2.62 16.78 9.87
C GLU A 56 -1.60 15.99 9.03
N PRO A 57 -0.36 16.47 8.88
CA PRO A 57 0.66 15.75 8.14
C PRO A 57 0.92 14.39 8.79
N ARG A 58 0.92 13.30 8.00
CA ARG A 58 1.37 11.97 8.45
C ARG A 58 2.85 12.02 8.85
N GLN A 59 3.11 12.42 10.08
CA GLN A 59 4.44 12.34 10.66
C GLN A 59 4.73 10.88 10.96
N GLY A 60 5.67 10.32 10.20
CA GLY A 60 6.29 9.04 10.58
C GLY A 60 6.89 9.13 11.98
N LEU A 61 7.25 7.98 12.55
CA LEU A 61 7.91 7.95 13.85
C LEU A 61 9.23 8.74 13.81
N THR A 62 9.47 9.57 14.83
CA THR A 62 10.77 10.21 15.03
C THR A 62 11.84 9.16 15.37
N GLU A 63 13.13 9.52 15.23
CA GLU A 63 14.23 8.62 15.60
C GLU A 63 14.14 8.16 17.07
N GLN A 64 13.76 9.05 17.96
CA GLN A 64 13.55 8.71 19.37
C GLN A 64 12.40 7.70 19.57
N GLN A 65 11.30 7.86 18.83
CA GLN A 65 10.18 6.91 18.89
C GLN A 65 10.55 5.56 18.27
N LYS A 66 11.35 5.54 17.19
CA LYS A 66 11.86 4.29 16.59
C LYS A 66 12.72 3.51 17.57
N GLN A 67 13.56 4.18 18.35
CA GLN A 67 14.39 3.54 19.38
C GLN A 67 13.57 2.93 20.52
N GLN A 68 12.37 3.44 20.79
CA GLN A 68 11.47 2.93 21.82
C GLN A 68 10.63 1.73 21.36
N LEU A 69 10.68 1.37 20.08
CA LEU A 69 9.92 0.24 19.56
C LEU A 69 10.41 -1.09 20.16
N LYS A 70 9.45 -1.89 20.63
CA LYS A 70 9.71 -3.19 21.23
C LYS A 70 9.62 -4.26 20.16
N LYS A 71 10.76 -4.89 19.85
CA LYS A 71 10.81 -6.02 18.92
C LYS A 71 10.06 -7.23 19.48
N CYS A 72 9.43 -7.99 18.60
CA CYS A 72 8.87 -9.29 18.97
C CYS A 72 9.97 -10.18 19.58
N SER A 73 9.73 -10.75 20.76
CA SER A 73 10.73 -11.54 21.48
C SER A 73 11.11 -12.83 20.74
N LYS A 74 10.19 -13.39 19.95
CA LYS A 74 10.41 -14.65 19.22
C LYS A 74 11.15 -14.43 17.90
N CYS A 75 10.57 -13.67 16.97
CA CYS A 75 11.17 -13.48 15.65
C CYS A 75 12.10 -12.27 15.57
N SER A 76 11.86 -11.22 16.36
CA SER A 76 12.56 -9.92 16.32
C SER A 76 12.58 -9.22 14.96
N ALA A 77 11.76 -9.68 14.00
CA ALA A 77 11.61 -9.10 12.67
C ALA A 77 10.60 -7.94 12.63
N VAL A 78 9.62 -7.93 13.55
CA VAL A 78 8.61 -6.87 13.67
C VAL A 78 8.78 -6.16 15.01
N ALA A 79 8.54 -4.85 15.05
CA ALA A 79 8.60 -4.03 16.26
C ALA A 79 7.29 -3.25 16.47
N TYR A 80 6.97 -2.99 17.73
CA TYR A 80 5.69 -2.40 18.13
C TYR A 80 5.91 -1.22 19.08
N CYS A 81 5.09 -0.19 18.96
CA CYS A 81 5.10 0.92 19.90
C CYS A 81 4.58 0.53 21.29
N SER A 82 3.68 -0.46 21.36
CA SER A 82 3.06 -0.90 22.62
C SER A 82 2.67 -2.38 22.60
N ARG A 83 2.32 -2.92 23.76
CA ARG A 83 1.88 -4.32 23.89
C ARG A 83 0.51 -4.52 23.24
N GLU A 84 -0.36 -3.53 23.31
CA GLU A 84 -1.69 -3.54 22.72
C GLU A 84 -1.60 -3.69 21.19
N CYS A 85 -0.71 -2.92 20.55
CA CYS A 85 -0.44 -3.04 19.11
C CYS A 85 0.13 -4.43 18.74
N GLN A 86 0.99 -5.00 19.60
CA GLN A 86 1.48 -6.36 19.40
C GLN A 86 0.35 -7.40 19.49
N VAL A 87 -0.52 -7.30 20.49
CA VAL A 87 -1.63 -8.27 20.69
C VAL A 87 -2.64 -8.17 19.55
N ARG A 88 -3.00 -6.96 19.12
CA ARG A 88 -3.89 -6.76 17.97
C ARG A 88 -3.32 -7.36 16.69
N HIS A 89 -2.04 -7.08 16.37
CA HIS A 89 -1.38 -7.70 15.23
C HIS A 89 -1.27 -9.23 15.38
N TRP A 90 -1.12 -9.73 16.61
CA TRP A 90 -1.09 -11.16 16.89
C TRP A 90 -2.42 -11.87 16.60
N GLN A 91 -3.55 -11.24 16.96
CA GLN A 91 -4.88 -11.82 16.87
C GLN A 91 -5.54 -11.56 15.50
N GLU A 92 -5.48 -10.32 15.02
CA GLU A 92 -6.20 -9.87 13.83
C GLU A 92 -5.30 -9.80 12.60
N GLY A 93 -4.06 -9.33 12.78
CA GLY A 93 -3.14 -9.08 11.65
C GLY A 93 -2.27 -10.28 11.24
N GLY A 94 -2.56 -11.49 11.74
CA GLY A 94 -1.91 -12.71 11.26
C GLY A 94 -0.47 -12.96 11.74
N HIS A 95 0.11 -12.12 12.62
CA HIS A 95 1.51 -12.33 13.07
C HIS A 95 1.71 -13.69 13.74
N LYS A 96 0.68 -14.27 14.35
CA LYS A 96 0.74 -15.58 15.00
C LYS A 96 1.23 -16.69 14.05
N ALA A 97 0.72 -16.72 12.81
CA ALA A 97 1.11 -17.70 11.82
C ALA A 97 2.53 -17.44 11.31
N GLU A 98 2.84 -16.16 11.10
CA GLU A 98 4.05 -15.71 10.44
C GLU A 98 5.30 -15.71 11.36
N CYS A 99 5.10 -15.54 12.67
CA CYS A 99 6.19 -15.35 13.62
C CYS A 99 7.19 -16.51 13.64
N SER A 100 6.73 -17.75 13.46
CA SER A 100 7.62 -18.92 13.44
C SER A 100 8.51 -18.95 12.20
N ARG A 101 7.98 -18.57 11.03
CA ARG A 101 8.73 -18.50 9.77
C ARG A 101 9.85 -17.46 9.88
N LEU A 102 9.50 -16.25 10.31
CA LEU A 102 10.46 -15.15 10.52
C LEU A 102 11.55 -15.51 11.55
N ALA A 103 11.18 -16.23 12.62
CA ALA A 103 12.15 -16.64 13.63
C ALA A 103 13.15 -17.68 13.10
N ALA A 104 12.73 -18.53 12.15
CA ALA A 104 13.61 -19.48 11.49
C ALA A 104 14.55 -18.78 10.51
N GLU A 105 14.05 -17.81 9.75
CA GLU A 105 14.85 -17.03 8.79
C GLU A 105 15.98 -16.26 9.46
N ARG A 106 15.75 -15.71 10.67
CA ARG A 106 16.79 -15.00 11.43
C ARG A 106 17.98 -15.88 11.83
N ARG A 107 17.80 -17.20 11.86
CA ARG A 107 18.81 -18.16 12.32
C ARG A 107 19.64 -18.75 11.17
N LYS A 108 19.26 -18.47 9.93
CA LYS A 108 20.09 -18.74 8.75
C LYS A 108 21.11 -17.63 8.59
#